data_AF-A0A0N9MWT0-F1
#
_entry.id   AF-A0A0N9MWT0-F1
#
_cell.length_a   1.000
_cell.length_b   1.000
_cell.length_c   1.000
_cell.angle_alpha   90.00
_cell.angle_beta   90.00
_cell.angle_gamma   90.00
#
_symmetry.space_group_name_H-M   'P 1'
#
loop_
_entity.id
_entity.type
_entity.pdbx_description
1 polymer ?
#
loop_
_entity_poly.entity_id
_entity_poly.type
_entity_poly.pdbx_seq_one_letter_code
_entity_poly.pdbx_strand_id
1 'polypeptide(L)'
;MRVSVIGGSAVNEGVYETARVLGTQLAERGHTVVSGGLTGVMEATARGVEQAGGTTIGIIPGTDRDDANRFVDTVIATGLGDARNALVALNGDAVIAVDGGPGTLSEIGHARALDEPVAGLDTFDVPGVQPVETPEAAVEYVEGAVETD
;
A
#
# COMPACT_ATOMS: atom_id res chain seq x y z
N MET A 1 -10.38 -8.53 -2.33
CA MET A 1 -9.42 -8.81 -1.23
C MET A 1 -9.04 -7.51 -0.55
N ARG A 2 -8.29 -7.58 0.56
CA ARG A 2 -7.54 -6.43 1.07
C ARG A 2 -6.17 -6.41 0.42
N VAL A 3 -5.73 -5.24 -0.05
CA VAL A 3 -4.39 -5.05 -0.61
C VAL A 3 -3.67 -3.99 0.19
N SER A 4 -2.51 -4.34 0.74
CA SER A 4 -1.68 -3.37 1.43
C SER A 4 -0.80 -2.63 0.43
N VAL A 5 -0.94 -1.30 0.36
CA VAL A 5 -0.10 -0.46 -0.50
C VAL A 5 0.89 0.31 0.36
N ILE A 6 2.16 0.06 0.12
CA ILE A 6 3.29 0.61 0.87
C ILE A 6 4.24 1.37 -0.05
N GLY A 7 4.92 2.39 0.47
CA GLY A 7 5.81 3.19 -0.37
C GLY A 7 6.37 4.43 0.28
N GLY A 8 7.13 5.20 -0.49
CA GLY A 8 7.78 6.43 -0.04
C GLY A 8 6.79 7.49 0.46
N SER A 9 7.14 8.17 1.56
CA SER A 9 6.34 9.27 2.12
C SER A 9 6.58 10.61 1.42
N ALA A 10 7.67 10.73 0.64
CA ALA A 10 8.03 11.88 -0.15
C ALA A 10 8.48 11.41 -1.53
N VAL A 11 7.67 11.71 -2.56
CA VAL A 11 7.85 11.17 -3.90
C VAL A 11 7.73 12.26 -4.96
N ASN A 12 8.28 11.99 -6.15
CA ASN A 12 8.11 12.88 -7.31
C ASN A 12 6.71 12.73 -7.93
N GLU A 13 6.35 13.65 -8.83
CA GLU A 13 5.02 13.69 -9.47
C GLU A 13 4.71 12.41 -10.28
N GLY A 14 5.69 11.81 -10.93
CA GLY A 14 5.51 10.57 -11.70
C GLY A 14 5.17 9.36 -10.82
N VAL A 15 5.85 9.23 -9.68
CA VAL A 15 5.55 8.18 -8.68
C VAL A 15 4.19 8.43 -8.03
N TYR A 16 3.88 9.69 -7.69
CA TYR A 16 2.57 10.05 -7.14
C TYR A 16 1.44 9.66 -8.11
N GLU A 17 1.58 9.98 -9.40
CA GLU A 17 0.56 9.64 -10.39
C GLU A 17 0.45 8.12 -10.60
N THR A 18 1.56 7.39 -10.61
CA THR A 18 1.57 5.92 -10.65
C THR A 18 0.79 5.33 -9.47
N ALA A 19 1.05 5.81 -8.24
CA ALA A 19 0.37 5.36 -7.03
C ALA A 19 -1.12 5.74 -7.01
N ARG A 20 -1.49 6.88 -7.60
CA ARG A 20 -2.89 7.31 -7.76
C ARG A 20 -3.64 6.40 -8.74
N VAL A 21 -3.05 6.12 -9.89
CA VAL A 21 -3.61 5.18 -10.89
C VAL A 21 -3.77 3.79 -10.27
N LEU A 22 -2.78 3.33 -9.50
CA LEU A 22 -2.89 2.07 -8.75
C LEU A 22 -4.09 2.05 -7.81
N GLY A 23 -4.30 3.12 -7.04
CA GLY A 23 -5.45 3.24 -6.14
C GLY A 23 -6.79 3.16 -6.87
N THR A 24 -6.93 3.88 -8.00
CA THR A 24 -8.12 3.83 -8.85
C THR A 24 -8.37 2.40 -9.36
N GLN A 25 -7.33 1.73 -9.87
CA GLN A 25 -7.44 0.38 -10.40
C GLN A 25 -7.82 -0.66 -9.35
N LEU A 26 -7.31 -0.54 -8.12
CA LEU A 26 -7.66 -1.42 -7.00
C LEU A 26 -9.14 -1.25 -6.62
N ALA A 27 -9.61 0.00 -6.55
CA ALA A 27 -10.99 0.33 -6.21
C ALA A 27 -11.99 -0.13 -7.29
N GLU A 28 -11.68 0.08 -8.57
CA GLU A 28 -12.53 -0.35 -9.70
C GLU A 28 -12.70 -1.88 -9.74
N ARG A 29 -11.71 -2.63 -9.22
CA ARG A 29 -11.75 -4.09 -9.07
C ARG A 29 -12.37 -4.56 -7.74
N GLY A 30 -12.85 -3.63 -6.90
CA GLY A 30 -13.55 -3.94 -5.66
C GLY A 30 -12.65 -4.31 -4.48
N HIS A 31 -11.36 -3.97 -4.53
CA HIS A 31 -10.43 -4.21 -3.42
C HIS A 31 -10.53 -3.11 -2.35
N THR A 32 -10.33 -3.51 -1.09
CA THR A 32 -10.10 -2.56 0.01
C THR A 32 -8.60 -2.31 0.13
N VAL A 33 -8.19 -1.05 0.20
CA VAL A 33 -6.77 -0.70 0.32
C VAL A 33 -6.40 -0.44 1.78
N VAL A 34 -5.30 -1.03 2.24
CA VAL A 34 -4.70 -0.73 3.54
C VAL A 34 -3.38 0.01 3.32
N SER A 35 -3.12 1.10 4.03
CA SER A 35 -1.85 1.83 3.93
C SER A 35 -1.46 2.47 5.26
N GLY A 36 -0.28 3.09 5.32
CA GLY A 36 0.16 3.87 6.48
C GLY A 36 -0.56 5.22 6.66
N GLY A 37 -1.45 5.60 5.74
CA GLY A 37 -2.37 6.73 5.90
C GLY A 37 -1.78 8.14 5.93
N LEU A 38 -0.48 8.30 5.69
CA LEU A 38 0.21 9.61 5.65
C LEU A 38 0.38 10.10 4.20
N THR A 39 1.49 10.77 3.88
CA THR A 39 1.76 11.44 2.60
C THR A 39 2.38 10.52 1.55
N GLY A 40 2.65 11.05 0.35
CA GLY A 40 3.40 10.36 -0.70
C GLY A 40 2.57 9.27 -1.37
N VAL A 41 3.13 8.06 -1.52
CA VAL A 41 2.44 6.91 -2.13
C VAL A 41 1.11 6.63 -1.44
N MET A 42 1.09 6.65 -0.10
CA MET A 42 -0.09 6.33 0.69
C MET A 42 -1.25 7.31 0.43
N GLU A 43 -0.94 8.61 0.34
CA GLU A 43 -1.91 9.65 0.01
C GLU A 43 -2.39 9.53 -1.44
N ALA A 44 -1.47 9.35 -2.38
CA ALA A 44 -1.78 9.23 -3.80
C ALA A 44 -2.72 8.04 -4.06
N THR A 45 -2.40 6.88 -3.50
CA THR A 45 -3.24 5.69 -3.59
C THR A 45 -4.59 5.92 -2.94
N ALA A 46 -4.65 6.49 -1.73
CA ALA A 46 -5.92 6.78 -1.08
C ALA A 46 -6.80 7.72 -1.91
N ARG A 47 -6.20 8.77 -2.50
CA ARG A 47 -6.88 9.66 -3.44
C ARG A 47 -7.42 8.92 -4.66
N GLY A 48 -6.64 8.01 -5.24
CA GLY A 48 -7.08 7.19 -6.37
C GLY A 48 -8.27 6.31 -6.03
N VAL A 49 -8.26 5.70 -4.84
CA VAL A 49 -9.35 4.87 -4.31
C VAL A 49 -10.61 5.69 -4.08
N GLU A 50 -10.51 6.84 -3.40
CA GLU A 50 -11.63 7.74 -3.14
C GLU A 50 -12.29 8.20 -4.44
N GLN A 51 -11.50 8.61 -5.44
CA GLN A 51 -11.99 9.06 -6.75
C GLN A 51 -12.80 7.99 -7.51
N ALA A 52 -12.49 6.72 -7.26
CA ALA A 52 -13.18 5.57 -7.83
C ALA A 52 -14.33 5.04 -6.94
N GLY A 53 -14.58 5.67 -5.78
CA GLY A 53 -15.61 5.25 -4.83
C GLY A 53 -15.28 3.96 -4.08
N GLY A 54 -13.99 3.62 -3.93
CA GLY A 54 -13.53 2.46 -3.18
C GLY A 54 -13.44 2.70 -1.67
N THR A 55 -12.69 1.85 -0.96
CA THR A 55 -12.52 1.96 0.49
C THR A 55 -11.05 1.83 0.90
N THR A 56 -10.62 2.70 1.79
CA THR A 56 -9.27 2.75 2.36
C THR A 56 -9.27 2.61 3.89
N ILE A 57 -8.22 1.97 4.40
CA ILE A 57 -7.91 1.91 5.83
C ILE A 57 -6.50 2.46 6.02
N GLY A 58 -6.37 3.59 6.70
CA GLY A 58 -5.10 4.21 7.06
C GLY A 58 -4.70 3.86 8.49
N ILE A 59 -3.61 3.11 8.66
CA ILE A 59 -3.05 2.76 9.97
C ILE A 59 -1.88 3.71 10.23
N ILE A 60 -2.11 4.75 11.04
CA ILE A 60 -1.14 5.83 11.25
C ILE A 60 -0.31 5.59 12.53
N PRO A 61 0.95 6.08 12.57
CA PRO A 61 1.85 5.88 13.71
C PRO A 61 1.47 6.69 14.96
N GLY A 62 0.78 7.82 14.76
CA GLY A 62 0.38 8.77 15.80
C GLY A 62 -0.84 8.31 16.62
N THR A 63 -1.25 9.18 17.54
CA THR A 63 -2.44 8.97 18.40
C THR A 63 -3.64 9.83 17.97
N ASP A 64 -3.40 10.86 17.16
CA ASP A 64 -4.44 11.73 16.62
C ASP A 64 -4.88 11.22 15.25
N ARG A 65 -6.20 11.02 15.07
CA ARG A 65 -6.75 10.54 13.80
C ARG A 65 -6.71 11.62 12.71
N ASP A 66 -6.65 12.88 13.09
CA ASP A 66 -6.62 14.00 12.16
C ASP A 66 -5.26 14.15 11.45
N ASP A 67 -4.24 13.40 11.89
CA ASP A 67 -2.94 13.33 11.22
C ASP A 67 -2.96 12.53 9.90
N ALA A 68 -4.01 11.72 9.66
CA ALA A 68 -4.16 10.99 8.41
C ALA A 68 -4.43 11.93 7.24
N ASN A 69 -4.01 11.54 6.04
CA ASN A 69 -4.38 12.28 4.84
C ASN A 69 -5.90 12.23 4.62
N ARG A 70 -6.45 13.31 4.05
CA ARG A 70 -7.89 13.53 3.93
C ARG A 70 -8.65 12.51 3.08
N PHE A 71 -7.94 11.68 2.31
CA PHE A 71 -8.54 10.71 1.40
C PHE A 71 -8.72 9.33 2.05
N VAL A 72 -8.35 9.19 3.33
CA VAL A 72 -8.53 7.96 4.09
C VAL A 72 -9.97 7.87 4.63
N ASP A 73 -10.67 6.78 4.31
CA ASP A 73 -12.04 6.52 4.75
C ASP A 73 -12.10 6.09 6.22
N THR A 74 -11.22 5.17 6.62
CA THR A 74 -11.14 4.66 8.00
C THR A 74 -9.74 4.84 8.57
N VAL A 75 -9.63 5.64 9.62
CA VAL A 75 -8.35 5.92 10.30
C VAL A 75 -8.20 5.09 11.57
N ILE A 76 -7.07 4.39 11.69
CA ILE A 76 -6.62 3.69 12.89
C ILE A 76 -5.37 4.40 13.42
N ALA A 77 -5.56 5.26 14.43
CA ALA A 77 -4.47 5.86 15.19
C ALA A 77 -3.92 4.88 16.23
N THR A 78 -2.66 4.46 16.07
CA THR A 78 -2.09 3.35 16.84
C THR A 78 -1.27 3.79 18.06
N GLY A 79 -0.60 4.94 17.98
CA GLY A 79 0.42 5.34 18.96
C GLY A 79 1.65 4.43 19.00
N LEU A 80 1.85 3.59 17.98
CA LEU A 80 2.92 2.60 17.95
C LEU A 80 4.20 3.07 17.24
N GLY A 81 4.22 4.28 16.67
CA GLY A 81 5.32 4.70 15.82
C GLY A 81 5.52 3.73 14.66
N ASP A 82 6.77 3.44 14.30
CA ASP A 82 7.09 2.54 13.19
C ASP A 82 6.73 1.06 13.46
N ALA A 83 6.43 0.66 14.71
CA ALA A 83 5.98 -0.70 14.99
C ALA A 83 4.63 -1.04 14.33
N ARG A 84 3.85 -0.01 13.93
CA ARG A 84 2.62 -0.19 13.13
C ARG A 84 2.89 -0.74 11.72
N ASN A 85 4.12 -0.67 11.22
CA ASN A 85 4.46 -1.11 9.87
C ASN A 85 4.06 -2.57 9.63
N ALA A 86 4.26 -3.43 10.64
CA ALA A 86 3.79 -4.82 10.61
C ALA A 86 2.25 -4.90 10.46
N LEU A 87 1.49 -4.03 11.13
CA LEU A 87 0.04 -4.00 10.98
C LEU A 87 -0.36 -3.62 9.55
N VAL A 88 0.32 -2.68 8.91
CA VAL A 88 0.02 -2.34 7.50
C VAL A 88 0.37 -3.50 6.58
N ALA A 89 1.59 -4.03 6.67
CA ALA A 89 2.04 -5.11 5.79
C ALA A 89 1.16 -6.37 5.89
N LEU A 90 0.66 -6.70 7.08
CA LEU A 90 -0.04 -7.96 7.37
C LEU A 90 -1.57 -7.85 7.40
N ASN A 91 -2.16 -6.72 6.99
CA ASN A 91 -3.62 -6.56 6.89
C ASN A 91 -4.17 -6.70 5.47
N GLY A 92 -3.29 -6.84 4.48
CA GLY A 92 -3.63 -7.21 3.11
C GLY A 92 -3.47 -8.71 2.92
N ASP A 93 -4.27 -9.29 2.04
CA ASP A 93 -4.08 -10.65 1.51
C ASP A 93 -2.88 -10.67 0.52
N ALA A 94 -2.41 -9.49 0.12
CA ALA A 94 -1.18 -9.28 -0.65
C ALA A 94 -0.71 -7.83 -0.48
N VAL A 95 0.51 -7.55 -0.93
CA VAL A 95 1.16 -6.25 -0.81
C VAL A 95 1.59 -5.71 -2.18
N ILE A 96 1.46 -4.40 -2.39
CA ILE A 96 2.06 -3.70 -3.52
C ILE A 96 2.98 -2.61 -2.96
N ALA A 97 4.27 -2.72 -3.26
CA ALA A 97 5.29 -1.76 -2.87
C ALA A 97 5.61 -0.81 -4.03
N VAL A 98 5.51 0.49 -3.80
CA VAL A 98 5.77 1.54 -4.81
C VAL A 98 6.84 2.49 -4.30
N ASP A 99 7.91 2.73 -5.08
CA ASP A 99 9.06 3.53 -4.62
C ASP A 99 9.59 2.97 -3.28
N GLY A 100 10.18 3.79 -2.40
CA GLY A 100 10.44 3.32 -1.04
C GLY A 100 11.29 4.21 -0.16
N GLY A 101 11.32 3.80 1.11
CA GLY A 101 12.28 4.25 2.10
C GLY A 101 12.49 3.16 3.15
N PRO A 102 13.16 3.48 4.28
CA PRO A 102 13.40 2.50 5.35
C PRO A 102 12.11 1.85 5.88
N GLY A 103 11.01 2.61 5.98
CA GLY A 103 9.70 2.08 6.38
C GLY A 103 9.16 1.04 5.40
N THR A 104 9.17 1.36 4.10
CA THR A 104 8.76 0.45 3.02
C THR A 104 9.57 -0.84 3.03
N LEU A 105 10.89 -0.75 3.20
CA LEU A 105 11.75 -1.93 3.28
C LEU A 105 11.41 -2.82 4.49
N SER A 106 11.07 -2.22 5.64
CA SER A 106 10.60 -2.95 6.81
C SER A 106 9.26 -3.64 6.55
N GLU A 107 8.33 -2.99 5.87
CA GLU A 107 7.02 -3.53 5.52
C GLU A 107 7.13 -4.70 4.53
N ILE A 108 8.01 -4.58 3.52
CA ILE A 108 8.38 -5.71 2.63
C ILE A 108 8.91 -6.88 3.47
N GLY A 109 9.82 -6.61 4.42
CA GLY A 109 10.36 -7.65 5.30
C GLY A 109 9.29 -8.36 6.13
N HIS A 110 8.31 -7.63 6.67
CA HIS A 110 7.18 -8.23 7.39
C HIS A 110 6.31 -9.12 6.49
N ALA A 111 5.96 -8.64 5.30
CA ALA A 111 5.19 -9.41 4.34
C ALA A 111 5.96 -10.67 3.89
N ARG A 112 7.29 -10.60 3.75
CA ARG A 112 8.12 -11.76 3.38
C ARG A 112 8.30 -12.77 4.49
N ALA A 113 8.24 -12.35 5.74
CA ALA A 113 8.32 -13.28 6.86
C ALA A 113 7.13 -14.25 6.93
N LEU A 114 6.00 -13.93 6.27
CA LEU A 114 4.80 -14.76 6.20
C LEU A 114 4.48 -15.26 4.79
N ASP A 115 5.44 -15.16 3.86
CA ASP A 115 5.29 -15.62 2.47
C ASP A 115 4.12 -14.97 1.69
N GLU A 116 3.64 -13.79 2.12
CA GLU A 116 2.59 -13.05 1.41
C GLU A 116 3.01 -12.73 -0.04
N PRO A 117 2.12 -12.56 -1.01
CA PRO A 117 2.52 -12.02 -2.31
C PRO A 117 2.96 -10.54 -2.19
N VAL A 118 4.08 -10.14 -2.82
CA VAL A 118 4.41 -8.69 -3.02
C VAL A 118 4.72 -8.40 -4.48
N ALA A 119 3.98 -7.47 -5.08
CA ALA A 119 4.39 -6.80 -6.31
C ALA A 119 5.26 -5.56 -6.00
N GLY A 120 6.33 -5.37 -6.76
CA GLY A 120 7.22 -4.21 -6.63
C GLY A 120 7.19 -3.31 -7.86
N LEU A 121 6.77 -2.05 -7.68
CA LEU A 121 6.78 -0.98 -8.67
C LEU A 121 7.90 0.02 -8.34
N ASP A 122 8.98 0.00 -9.11
CA ASP A 122 10.14 0.87 -8.93
C ASP A 122 10.65 0.89 -7.47
N THR A 123 10.73 -0.29 -6.86
CA THR A 123 11.06 -0.46 -5.43
C THR A 123 12.31 -1.36 -5.25
N PHE A 124 12.60 -1.75 -4.01
CA PHE A 124 13.74 -2.57 -3.64
C PHE A 124 13.75 -3.94 -4.34
N ASP A 125 14.93 -4.35 -4.82
CA ASP A 125 15.20 -5.71 -5.29
C ASP A 125 15.40 -6.65 -4.08
N VAL A 126 14.33 -7.33 -3.67
CA VAL A 126 14.28 -8.24 -2.53
C VAL A 126 13.80 -9.62 -2.98
N PRO A 127 14.45 -10.72 -2.57
CA PRO A 127 13.97 -12.07 -2.91
C PRO A 127 12.50 -12.29 -2.50
N GLY A 128 11.70 -12.82 -3.43
CA GLY A 128 10.26 -13.05 -3.22
C GLY A 128 9.38 -11.82 -3.45
N VAL A 129 9.94 -10.69 -3.87
CA VAL A 129 9.17 -9.57 -4.43
C VAL A 129 9.15 -9.71 -5.95
N GLN A 130 7.97 -9.70 -6.55
CA GLN A 130 7.82 -9.75 -8.00
C GLN A 130 7.95 -8.35 -8.59
N PRO A 131 9.02 -8.03 -9.35
CA PRO A 131 9.13 -6.75 -10.01
C PRO A 131 8.09 -6.66 -11.15
N VAL A 132 7.44 -5.51 -11.24
CA VAL A 132 6.44 -5.19 -12.27
C VAL A 132 6.63 -3.75 -12.73
N GLU A 133 6.17 -3.45 -13.95
CA GLU A 133 6.42 -2.14 -14.59
C GLU A 133 5.21 -1.20 -14.55
N THR A 134 4.00 -1.72 -14.29
CA THR A 134 2.76 -0.93 -14.35
C THR A 134 1.84 -1.23 -13.18
N PRO A 135 0.98 -0.26 -12.77
CA PRO A 135 -0.07 -0.50 -11.79
C PRO A 135 -0.95 -1.70 -12.13
N GLU A 136 -1.31 -1.86 -13.40
CA GLU A 136 -2.14 -2.97 -13.86
C GLU A 136 -1.46 -4.32 -13.62
N ALA A 137 -0.19 -4.47 -14.03
CA ALA A 137 0.58 -5.70 -13.80
C ALA A 137 0.76 -6.00 -12.31
N ALA A 138 0.86 -4.97 -11.46
CA ALA A 138 0.91 -5.14 -10.02
C ALA A 138 -0.38 -5.74 -9.46
N VAL A 139 -1.53 -5.22 -9.90
CA VAL A 139 -2.84 -5.71 -9.46
C VAL A 139 -3.10 -7.13 -9.96
N GLU A 140 -2.84 -7.40 -11.24
CA GLU A 140 -3.01 -8.74 -11.82
C GLU A 140 -2.15 -9.80 -11.13
N TYR A 141 -0.91 -9.46 -10.78
CA TYR A 141 -0.03 -10.37 -10.05
C TYR A 141 -0.60 -10.71 -8.67
N VAL A 142 -1.01 -9.71 -7.88
CA VAL A 142 -1.49 -9.99 -6.51
C VAL A 142 -2.83 -10.73 -6.51
N GLU A 143 -3.70 -10.45 -7.47
CA GLU A 143 -4.95 -11.22 -7.64
C GLU A 143 -4.64 -12.68 -7.96
N GLY A 144 -3.80 -12.92 -8.98
CA GLY A 144 -3.46 -14.29 -9.40
C GLY A 144 -2.71 -15.09 -8.34
N ALA A 145 -1.88 -14.43 -7.52
CA ALA A 145 -1.17 -15.10 -6.44
C ALA A 145 -2.11 -15.57 -5.32
N VAL A 146 -3.08 -14.74 -4.92
CA VAL A 146 -4.04 -15.08 -3.86
C VAL A 146 -5.06 -16.13 -4.31
N GLU A 147 -5.43 -16.18 -5.59
CA GLU A 147 -6.32 -17.21 -6.12
C GLU A 147 -5.69 -18.63 -6.15
N THR A 148 -4.37 -18.73 -6.02
CA THR A 148 -3.64 -20.01 -6.06
C THR A 148 -3.32 -20.63 -4.70
N ASP A 149 -3.64 -19.95 -3.60
CA ASP A 149 -3.46 -20.43 -2.22
C ASP A 149 -4.66 -21.23 -1.66
#